data_AF-A0A6G0UBY2-F1
#
_entry.id   AF-A0A6G0UBY2-F1
#
_cell.length_a   1.000
_cell.length_b   1.000
_cell.length_c   1.000
_cell.angle_alpha   90.00
_cell.angle_beta   90.00
_cell.angle_gamma   90.00
#
_symmetry.space_group_name_H-M   'P 1'
#
loop_
_entity.id
_entity.type
_entity.pdbx_description
1 polymer ?
#
loop_
_entity_poly.entity_id
_entity_poly.type
_entity_poly.pdbx_seq_one_letter_code
_entity_poly.pdbx_strand_id
1 'polypeptide(L)'
;MADQKKDPTNKNLEDDEDISTYPFYPARDHDKQFNPVAYLEECYETAEKEKAMQLLLTFLPGMVNNLPNEIEDFLELGAGPTTYIPVAVRNRVKNIYTSDYAEVINMVVKF
;
A
#
# COMPACT_ATOMS: atom_id res chain seq x y z
N MET A 1 -39.53 12.43 -33.00
CA MET A 1 -38.06 12.32 -32.90
C MET A 1 -37.61 13.24 -31.80
N ALA A 2 -37.19 12.70 -30.66
CA ALA A 2 -36.54 13.45 -29.59
C ALA A 2 -35.35 12.60 -29.15
N ASP A 3 -34.15 13.15 -29.37
CA ASP A 3 -32.88 12.54 -28.96
C ASP A 3 -32.80 12.49 -27.43
N GLN A 4 -32.67 11.28 -26.89
CA GLN A 4 -32.23 11.09 -25.52
C GLN A 4 -30.71 11.30 -25.47
N LYS A 5 -30.27 12.40 -24.86
CA LYS A 5 -28.86 12.62 -24.49
C LYS A 5 -28.46 11.54 -23.49
N LYS A 6 -27.45 10.74 -23.83
CA LYS A 6 -26.75 9.87 -22.88
C LYS A 6 -26.05 10.73 -21.84
N ASP A 7 -26.35 10.48 -20.58
CA ASP A 7 -25.64 11.01 -19.42
C ASP A 7 -24.19 10.46 -19.43
N PRO A 8 -23.16 11.32 -19.45
CA PRO A 8 -21.77 10.90 -19.53
C PRO A 8 -21.17 10.42 -18.20
N THR A 9 -21.97 10.31 -17.13
CA THR A 9 -21.47 9.96 -15.80
C THR A 9 -21.32 8.45 -15.57
N ASN A 10 -21.69 7.60 -16.54
CA ASN A 10 -21.46 6.16 -16.45
C ASN A 10 -20.09 5.77 -17.03
N LYS A 11 -19.02 6.06 -16.30
CA LYS A 11 -17.72 5.42 -16.50
C LYS A 11 -17.49 4.43 -15.37
N ASN A 12 -17.87 3.18 -15.64
CA ASN A 12 -17.34 1.92 -15.11
C ASN A 12 -16.72 2.01 -13.70
N LEU A 13 -17.54 1.77 -12.69
CA LEU A 13 -17.13 1.21 -11.39
C LEU A 13 -17.18 -0.33 -11.43
N GLU A 14 -17.02 -0.92 -12.61
CA GLU A 14 -17.04 -2.36 -12.82
C GLU A 14 -15.59 -2.85 -12.80
N ASP A 15 -15.08 -3.11 -11.59
CA ASP A 15 -13.98 -4.04 -11.28
C ASP A 15 -13.89 -4.17 -9.74
N ASP A 16 -15.04 -4.28 -9.06
CA ASP A 16 -15.04 -4.76 -7.68
C ASP A 16 -15.15 -6.29 -7.77
N GLU A 17 -13.99 -6.95 -7.82
CA GLU A 17 -13.93 -8.41 -7.69
C GLU A 17 -14.81 -8.85 -6.50
N ASP A 18 -15.65 -9.85 -6.73
CA ASP A 18 -16.54 -10.35 -5.69
C ASP A 18 -15.71 -10.86 -4.51
N ILE A 19 -15.67 -10.09 -3.43
CA ILE A 19 -14.93 -10.38 -2.19
C ILE A 19 -15.26 -11.78 -1.65
N SER A 20 -16.43 -12.35 -1.97
CA SER A 20 -16.80 -13.71 -1.56
C SER A 20 -15.96 -14.81 -2.23
N THR A 21 -15.20 -14.48 -3.28
CA THR A 21 -14.27 -15.40 -3.96
C THR A 21 -12.98 -15.61 -3.18
N TYR A 22 -12.64 -14.70 -2.26
CA TYR A 22 -11.44 -14.82 -1.43
C TYR A 22 -11.75 -15.60 -0.14
N PRO A 23 -10.86 -16.52 0.27
CA PRO A 23 -11.02 -17.21 1.54
C PRO A 23 -10.94 -16.21 2.71
N PHE A 24 -11.97 -16.21 3.55
CA PHE A 24 -12.01 -15.39 4.75
C PHE A 24 -11.18 -16.05 5.86
N TYR A 25 -10.17 -15.33 6.35
CA TYR A 25 -9.38 -15.72 7.51
C TYR A 25 -9.55 -14.70 8.64
N PRO A 26 -9.67 -15.14 9.91
CA PRO A 26 -9.71 -14.21 11.03
C PRO A 26 -8.34 -13.53 11.19
N ALA A 27 -8.32 -12.29 11.67
CA ALA A 27 -7.09 -11.49 11.80
C ALA A 27 -5.96 -12.19 12.60
N ARG A 28 -6.32 -13.01 13.60
CA ARG A 28 -5.36 -13.79 14.40
C ARG A 28 -4.55 -14.82 13.61
N ASP A 29 -5.01 -15.20 12.42
CA ASP A 29 -4.35 -16.15 11.53
C ASP A 29 -3.64 -15.44 10.36
N HIS A 30 -3.52 -14.11 10.41
CA HIS A 30 -2.82 -13.34 9.38
C HIS A 30 -1.37 -13.82 9.20
N ASP A 31 -0.65 -14.08 10.29
CA ASP A 31 0.72 -14.61 10.29
C ASP A 31 0.87 -15.96 9.54
N LYS A 32 -0.19 -16.77 9.52
CA LYS A 32 -0.19 -18.11 8.91
C LYS A 32 -0.68 -18.10 7.46
N GLN A 33 -1.58 -17.18 7.11
CA GLN A 33 -2.28 -17.16 5.83
C GLN A 33 -1.76 -16.07 4.89
N PHE A 34 -0.97 -15.12 5.39
CA PHE A 34 -0.44 -14.03 4.59
C PHE A 34 0.62 -14.53 3.61
N ASN A 35 0.39 -14.27 2.31
CA ASN A 35 1.37 -14.51 1.25
C ASN A 35 1.95 -13.16 0.80
N PRO A 36 3.21 -12.84 1.17
CA PRO A 36 3.80 -11.56 0.84
C PRO A 36 4.02 -11.35 -0.67
N VAL A 37 4.24 -12.43 -1.43
CA VAL A 37 4.47 -12.34 -2.88
C VAL A 37 3.18 -11.98 -3.60
N ALA A 38 2.10 -12.70 -3.31
CA ALA A 38 0.78 -12.41 -3.89
C ALA A 38 0.31 -11.00 -3.54
N TYR A 39 0.53 -10.56 -2.29
CA TYR A 39 0.23 -9.20 -1.87
C TYR A 39 0.98 -8.13 -2.70
N LEU A 40 2.27 -8.34 -2.96
CA LEU A 40 3.07 -7.42 -3.77
C LEU A 40 2.63 -7.41 -5.23
N GLU A 41 2.29 -8.57 -5.80
CA GLU A 41 1.79 -8.68 -7.17
C GLU A 41 0.43 -7.97 -7.32
N GLU A 42 -0.51 -8.20 -6.40
CA GLU A 42 -1.87 -7.63 -6.48
C GLU A 42 -1.92 -6.12 -6.19
N CYS A 43 -1.02 -5.60 -5.35
CA CYS A 43 -1.09 -4.21 -4.89
C CYS A 43 0.00 -3.30 -5.46
N TYR A 44 1.13 -3.86 -5.95
CA TYR A 44 2.34 -3.10 -6.25
C TYR A 44 3.01 -3.47 -7.60
N GLU A 45 2.38 -4.27 -8.47
CA GLU A 45 2.98 -4.66 -9.76
C GLU A 45 3.15 -3.47 -10.72
N THR A 46 2.09 -2.71 -11.00
CA THR A 46 2.16 -1.54 -11.90
C THR A 46 1.38 -0.32 -11.41
N ALA A 47 1.94 0.87 -11.60
CA ALA A 47 1.29 2.12 -11.20
C ALA A 47 0.04 2.47 -12.04
N GLU A 48 -0.06 1.97 -13.27
CA GLU A 48 -1.18 2.30 -14.16
C GLU A 48 -2.47 1.56 -13.77
N LYS A 49 -2.33 0.39 -13.16
CA LYS A 49 -3.47 -0.48 -12.85
C LYS A 49 -3.80 -0.48 -11.35
N GLU A 50 -2.78 -0.44 -10.50
CA GLU A 50 -2.98 -0.78 -9.09
C GLU A 50 -3.32 0.47 -8.26
N LYS A 51 -4.55 0.51 -7.74
CA LYS A 51 -5.08 1.62 -6.92
C LYS A 51 -4.18 1.94 -5.73
N ALA A 52 -3.62 0.92 -5.06
CA ALA A 52 -2.72 1.10 -3.92
C ALA A 52 -1.45 1.86 -4.34
N MET A 53 -0.87 1.52 -5.49
CA MET A 53 0.29 2.22 -6.03
C MET A 53 -0.03 3.65 -6.49
N GLN A 54 -1.19 3.87 -7.09
CA GLN A 54 -1.64 5.23 -7.45
C GLN A 54 -1.82 6.11 -6.23
N LEU A 55 -2.44 5.58 -5.17
CA LEU A 55 -2.59 6.27 -3.89
C LEU A 55 -1.22 6.65 -3.32
N LEU A 56 -0.28 5.68 -3.32
CA LEU A 56 1.07 5.89 -2.85
C LEU A 56 1.76 7.04 -3.56
N LEU A 57 1.81 6.99 -4.89
CA LEU A 57 2.50 7.98 -5.71
C LEU A 57 1.86 9.37 -5.61
N THR A 58 0.55 9.43 -5.36
CA THR A 58 -0.18 10.70 -5.24
C THR A 58 0.07 11.38 -3.90
N PHE A 59 0.02 10.64 -2.79
CA PHE A 59 -0.04 11.25 -1.45
C PHE A 59 1.28 11.19 -0.67
N LEU A 60 2.07 10.13 -0.84
CA LEU A 60 3.29 9.93 -0.05
C LEU A 60 4.29 11.10 -0.16
N PRO A 61 4.57 11.68 -1.35
CA PRO A 61 5.47 12.82 -1.45
C PRO A 61 5.00 14.03 -0.63
N GLY A 62 3.69 14.29 -0.65
CA GLY A 62 3.09 15.37 0.14
C GLY A 62 3.19 15.11 1.63
N MET A 63 2.93 13.88 2.07
CA MET A 63 3.06 13.49 3.49
C MET A 63 4.51 13.67 3.96
N VAL A 64 5.49 13.14 3.22
CA VAL A 64 6.91 13.29 3.57
C VAL A 64 7.32 14.75 3.60
N ASN A 65 6.83 15.58 2.68
CA ASN A 65 7.21 16.98 2.64
C ASN A 65 6.78 17.78 3.89
N ASN A 66 5.68 17.37 4.52
CA ASN A 66 5.18 17.98 5.75
C ASN A 66 5.92 17.52 7.02
N LEU A 67 6.81 16.52 6.93
CA LEU A 67 7.61 16.08 8.06
C LEU A 67 8.78 17.04 8.34
N PRO A 68 9.30 17.09 9.57
CA PRO A 68 10.55 17.79 9.88
C PRO A 68 11.70 17.34 8.97
N ASN A 69 12.66 18.24 8.72
CA ASN A 69 13.82 17.94 7.89
C ASN A 69 14.82 16.98 8.56
N GLU A 70 14.78 16.89 9.89
CA GLU A 70 15.62 16.00 10.68
C GLU A 70 14.75 15.31 11.73
N ILE A 71 14.78 13.98 11.71
CA ILE A 71 14.09 13.06 12.61
C ILE A 71 15.14 12.06 13.07
N GLU A 72 15.29 11.91 14.39
CA GLU A 72 16.25 10.95 14.92
C GLU A 72 15.78 9.51 14.71
N ASP A 73 14.57 9.19 15.19
CA ASP A 73 14.00 7.84 15.14
C ASP A 73 12.63 7.84 14.46
N PHE A 74 12.42 6.90 13.54
CA PHE A 74 11.14 6.65 12.88
C PHE A 74 10.74 5.17 13.05
N LEU A 75 9.51 4.93 13.48
CA LEU A 75 8.94 3.59 13.62
C LEU A 75 7.79 3.41 12.63
N GLU A 76 7.95 2.49 11.68
CA GLU A 76 6.91 2.00 10.79
C GLU A 76 6.26 0.75 11.39
N LEU A 77 4.97 0.85 11.71
CA LEU A 77 4.16 -0.26 12.21
C LEU A 77 3.31 -0.83 11.07
N GLY A 78 3.34 -2.15 10.90
CA GLY A 78 2.59 -2.81 9.82
C GLY A 78 3.22 -2.55 8.45
N ALA A 79 4.56 -2.60 8.37
CA ALA A 79 5.31 -2.32 7.15
C ALA A 79 4.96 -3.30 6.00
N GLY A 80 4.43 -4.48 6.33
CA GLY A 80 4.23 -5.55 5.39
C GLY A 80 5.54 -5.93 4.68
N PRO A 81 5.47 -6.58 3.52
CA PRO A 81 6.65 -6.92 2.73
C PRO A 81 7.18 -5.72 1.91
N THR A 82 6.92 -4.48 2.34
CA THR A 82 7.16 -3.26 1.54
C THR A 82 8.28 -2.39 2.14
N THR A 83 8.84 -1.50 1.32
CA THR A 83 9.92 -0.58 1.74
C THR A 83 9.71 0.87 1.30
N TYR A 84 8.55 1.20 0.76
CA TYR A 84 8.36 2.51 0.15
C TYR A 84 8.38 3.66 1.17
N ILE A 85 7.89 3.47 2.40
CA ILE A 85 7.92 4.52 3.43
C ILE A 85 9.35 4.76 3.91
N PRO A 86 10.12 3.72 4.32
CA PRO A 86 11.52 3.89 4.70
C PRO A 86 12.33 4.57 3.61
N VAL A 87 12.14 4.17 2.36
CA VAL A 87 12.78 4.80 1.21
C VAL A 87 12.37 6.27 1.10
N ALA A 88 11.10 6.61 1.21
CA ALA A 88 10.63 7.99 1.06
C ALA A 88 11.15 8.93 2.18
N VAL A 89 11.34 8.43 3.40
CA VAL A 89 11.80 9.23 4.55
C VAL A 89 13.32 9.23 4.76
N ARG A 90 14.08 8.40 4.04
CA ARG A 90 15.52 8.13 4.27
C ARG A 90 16.44 9.35 4.36
N ASN A 91 16.07 10.46 3.71
CA ASN A 91 16.87 11.68 3.73
C ASN A 91 16.52 12.64 4.89
N ARG A 92 15.47 12.33 5.64
CA ARG A 92 15.01 13.11 6.80
C ARG A 92 15.18 12.37 8.12
N VAL A 93 15.33 11.04 8.07
CA VAL A 93 15.37 10.17 9.25
C VAL A 93 16.75 9.54 9.39
N LYS A 94 17.31 9.55 10.61
CA LYS A 94 18.60 8.91 10.93
C LYS A 94 18.48 7.41 11.20
N ASN A 95 17.52 7.00 12.03
CA ASN A 95 17.27 5.61 12.37
C ASN A 95 15.84 5.22 11.96
N ILE A 96 15.71 4.18 11.14
CA ILE A 96 14.42 3.65 10.70
C ILE A 96 14.23 2.24 11.29
N TYR A 97 13.11 2.07 11.99
CA TYR A 97 12.68 0.80 12.55
C TYR A 97 11.39 0.39 11.85
N THR A 98 11.35 -0.85 11.37
CA THR A 98 10.15 -1.43 10.78
C THR A 98 9.68 -2.59 11.64
N SER A 99 8.38 -2.81 11.66
CA SER A 99 7.78 -3.95 12.35
C SER A 99 6.53 -4.39 11.60
N ASP A 100 6.25 -5.68 11.69
CA ASP A 100 5.03 -6.26 11.18
C ASP A 100 4.51 -7.35 12.12
N TYR A 101 3.23 -7.69 11.99
CA TYR A 101 2.61 -8.78 12.72
C TYR A 101 3.01 -10.14 12.16
N ALA A 102 3.12 -10.27 10.83
CA ALA A 102 3.39 -11.54 10.19
C ALA A 102 4.89 -11.86 10.25
N GLU A 103 5.28 -12.92 10.98
CA GLU A 103 6.68 -13.32 11.14
C GLU A 103 7.40 -13.66 9.83
N VAL A 104 6.65 -14.07 8.80
CA VAL A 104 7.19 -14.32 7.45
C VAL A 104 7.87 -13.06 6.86
N ILE A 105 7.49 -11.89 7.37
CA ILE A 105 8.04 -10.58 7.01
C ILE A 105 9.26 -10.30 7.88
N ASN A 106 10.37 -10.99 7.57
CA ASN A 106 11.67 -10.71 8.16
C ASN A 106 12.50 -9.83 7.22
N MET A 107 12.15 -8.54 7.11
CA MET A 107 13.00 -7.56 6.42
C MET A 107 13.89 -6.81 7.40
N VAL A 108 15.20 -6.97 7.25
CA VAL A 108 16.19 -6.07 7.83
C VAL A 108 16.63 -5.10 6.74
N VAL A 109 16.12 -3.87 6.79
CA VAL A 109 16.53 -2.80 5.87
C VAL A 109 17.63 -1.99 6.54
N LYS A 110 18.85 -2.02 5.97
CA LYS A 110 19.94 -1.13 6.35
C LYS A 110 20.17 -0.15 5.20
N PHE A 111 20.04 1.14 5.48
CA PHE A 111 20.36 2.22 4.56
C PHE A 111 21.77 2.75 4.79
#